data_AF-A0A948XE73-F1
#
_entry.id   AF-A0A948XE73-F1
#
_cell.length_a   1.000
_cell.length_b   1.000
_cell.length_c   1.000
_cell.angle_alpha   90.00
_cell.angle_beta   90.00
_cell.angle_gamma   90.00
#
_symmetry.space_group_name_H-M   'P 1'
#
loop_
_entity.id
_entity.type
_entity.pdbx_description
1 polymer ?
#
loop_
_entity_poly.entity_id
_entity_poly.type
_entity_poly.pdbx_seq_one_letter_code
_entity_poly.pdbx_strand_id
1 'polypeptide(L)'
;MIKDVLKEILPTTWSRLLVVMTILLVPFAIFLHEWLKKLGLQFETIAKPEIRLLLGLSVLCVFQFSILIHLLVYITSLNKKIAGGSGRSKETAVNIKKKLEKDRERILLAILKYPKVEDVEIAGILSIGTNIAAFHLEELRRSKFVKVARIMGSEWEGIQSRTEWSIDHLGRKYLVHHKLIKQKNT
;
A
#
# COMPACT_ATOMS: atom_id res chain seq x y z
N MET A 1 -27.68 13.63 -1.34
CA MET A 1 -26.67 14.71 -1.48
C MET A 1 -25.89 14.96 -0.18
N ILE A 2 -26.43 15.64 0.84
CA ILE A 2 -25.70 15.90 2.12
C ILE A 2 -25.29 14.59 2.82
N LYS A 3 -26.18 13.59 2.87
CA LYS A 3 -25.91 12.27 3.48
C LYS A 3 -24.79 11.48 2.79
N ASP A 4 -24.58 11.72 1.50
CA ASP A 4 -23.60 10.96 0.70
C ASP A 4 -22.21 11.58 0.82
N VAL A 5 -22.14 12.92 0.78
CA VAL A 5 -20.91 13.68 1.09
C VAL A 5 -20.46 13.42 2.54
N LEU A 6 -21.40 13.33 3.49
CA LEU A 6 -21.10 12.98 4.88
C LEU A 6 -20.58 11.55 5.07
N LYS A 7 -20.98 10.60 4.22
CA LYS A 7 -20.43 9.24 4.25
C LYS A 7 -18.98 9.20 3.76
N GLU A 8 -18.64 10.06 2.81
CA GLU A 8 -17.31 10.14 2.21
C GLU A 8 -16.28 10.79 3.15
N ILE A 9 -16.69 11.82 3.90
CA ILE A 9 -15.80 12.61 4.77
C ILE A 9 -15.73 12.06 6.20
N LEU A 10 -16.83 11.47 6.71
CA LEU A 10 -16.94 11.07 8.13
C LEU A 10 -17.15 9.56 8.26
N PRO A 11 -16.11 8.80 8.63
CA PRO A 11 -16.08 7.34 8.52
C PRO A 11 -16.92 6.62 9.59
N THR A 12 -17.38 7.32 10.63
CA THR A 12 -18.13 6.71 11.73
C THR A 12 -19.59 7.17 11.75
N THR A 13 -20.50 6.30 12.20
CA THR A 13 -21.91 6.65 12.42
C THR A 13 -22.07 7.77 13.46
N TRP A 14 -21.22 7.78 14.49
CA TRP A 14 -21.22 8.78 15.56
C TRP A 14 -20.79 10.17 15.10
N SER A 15 -19.73 10.25 14.28
CA SER A 15 -19.27 11.54 13.76
C SER A 15 -20.26 12.15 12.76
N ARG A 16 -21.01 11.30 12.02
CA ARG A 16 -22.14 11.76 11.18
C ARG A 16 -23.32 12.24 12.01
N LEU A 17 -23.68 11.53 13.08
CA LEU A 17 -24.75 11.93 13.99
C LEU A 17 -24.41 13.27 14.66
N LEU A 18 -23.16 13.45 15.10
CA LEU A 18 -22.68 14.71 15.66
C LEU A 18 -22.81 15.86 14.67
N VAL A 19 -22.37 15.72 13.41
CA VAL A 19 -22.51 16.80 12.41
C VAL A 19 -23.97 17.14 12.12
N VAL A 20 -24.83 16.13 11.99
CA VAL A 20 -26.27 16.37 11.78
C VAL A 20 -26.87 17.10 12.99
N MET A 21 -26.48 16.72 14.21
CA MET A 21 -26.91 17.41 15.44
C MET A 21 -26.38 18.83 15.50
N THR A 22 -25.14 19.10 15.09
CA THR A 22 -24.60 20.46 15.01
C THR A 22 -25.39 21.32 14.01
N ILE A 23 -25.70 20.79 12.83
CA ILE A 23 -26.47 21.50 11.80
C ILE A 23 -27.91 21.79 12.27
N LEU A 24 -28.50 20.94 13.12
CA LEU A 24 -29.84 21.14 13.68
C LEU A 24 -29.84 22.06 14.91
N LEU A 25 -28.85 21.94 15.78
CA LEU A 25 -28.76 22.68 17.05
C LEU A 25 -28.32 24.12 16.88
N VAL A 26 -27.48 24.42 15.89
CA VAL A 26 -26.99 25.80 15.64
C VAL A 26 -28.14 26.74 15.23
N PRO A 27 -29.02 26.40 14.28
CA PRO A 27 -30.23 27.17 14.02
C PRO A 27 -31.19 27.15 15.21
N PHE A 28 -31.34 26.01 15.88
CA PHE A 28 -32.24 25.90 17.04
C PHE A 28 -31.83 26.84 18.18
N ALA A 29 -30.53 27.05 18.43
CA ALA A 29 -30.03 28.00 19.43
C ALA A 29 -30.44 29.45 19.12
N ILE A 30 -30.54 29.82 17.84
CA ILE A 30 -30.98 31.16 17.39
C ILE A 30 -32.49 31.34 17.63
N PHE A 31 -33.28 30.29 17.37
CA PHE A 31 -34.74 30.26 17.55
C PHE A 31 -35.19 29.84 18.97
N LEU A 32 -34.26 29.50 19.85
CA LEU A 32 -34.52 29.00 21.21
C LEU A 32 -35.38 29.97 22.02
N HIS A 33 -35.16 31.28 21.84
CA HIS A 33 -35.92 32.32 22.52
C HIS A 33 -37.40 32.36 22.09
N GLU A 34 -37.68 32.19 20.80
CA GLU A 34 -39.06 32.16 20.29
C GLU A 34 -39.79 30.89 20.77
N TRP A 35 -39.07 29.78 20.86
CA TRP A 35 -39.60 28.53 21.38
C TRP A 35 -39.86 28.59 22.90
N LEU A 36 -38.93 29.15 23.68
CA LEU A 36 -39.10 29.40 25.12
C LEU A 36 -40.27 30.36 25.41
N LYS A 37 -40.42 31.41 24.58
CA LYS A 37 -41.57 32.31 24.63
C LYS A 37 -42.90 31.57 24.39
N LYS A 38 -42.95 30.64 23.44
CA LYS A 38 -44.15 29.80 23.19
C LYS A 38 -44.48 28.88 24.37
N LEU A 39 -43.50 28.52 25.19
CA LEU A 39 -43.68 27.74 26.43
C LEU A 39 -44.02 28.60 27.66
N GLY A 40 -44.17 29.92 27.50
CA GLY A 40 -44.50 30.83 28.61
C GLY A 40 -43.31 31.17 29.53
N LEU A 41 -42.10 30.71 29.20
CA LEU A 41 -40.89 30.98 29.97
C LEU A 41 -40.22 32.26 29.44
N GLN A 42 -40.32 33.35 30.20
CA GLN A 42 -39.72 34.63 29.83
C GLN A 42 -38.37 34.82 30.54
N PHE A 43 -37.29 34.57 29.81
CA PHE A 43 -35.93 34.88 30.27
C PHE A 43 -35.43 36.16 29.58
N GLU A 44 -35.32 37.26 30.32
CA GLU A 44 -34.82 38.55 29.79
C GLU A 44 -33.37 38.48 29.28
N THR A 45 -32.55 37.62 29.88
CA THR A 45 -31.15 37.41 29.49
C THR A 45 -31.01 36.76 28.12
N ILE A 46 -31.88 35.81 27.77
CA ILE A 46 -31.85 35.12 26.46
C ILE A 46 -32.50 36.00 25.36
N ALA A 47 -33.23 37.05 25.75
CA ALA A 47 -33.81 37.99 24.81
C ALA A 47 -32.75 38.81 24.04
N LYS A 48 -31.58 39.05 24.64
CA LYS A 48 -30.51 39.86 24.03
C LYS A 48 -29.84 39.12 22.87
N PRO A 49 -29.67 39.76 21.69
CA PRO A 49 -29.12 39.11 20.50
C PRO A 49 -27.67 38.65 20.69
N GLU A 50 -26.86 39.40 21.44
CA GLU A 50 -25.46 39.09 21.73
C GLU A 50 -25.32 37.77 22.51
N ILE A 51 -26.19 37.53 23.49
CA ILE A 51 -26.17 36.32 24.32
C ILE A 51 -26.59 35.09 23.52
N ARG A 52 -27.54 35.23 22.58
CA ARG A 52 -27.92 34.14 21.67
C ARG A 52 -26.78 33.75 20.73
N LEU A 53 -26.04 34.75 20.24
CA LEU A 53 -24.91 34.54 19.34
C LEU A 53 -23.75 33.85 20.08
N LEU A 54 -23.47 34.28 21.32
CA LEU A 54 -22.52 33.62 22.24
C LEU A 54 -22.89 32.17 22.55
N LEU A 55 -24.17 31.90 22.85
CA LEU A 55 -24.65 30.53 23.09
C LEU A 55 -24.49 29.67 21.84
N GLY A 56 -24.90 30.15 20.66
CA GLY A 56 -24.73 29.45 19.39
C GLY A 56 -23.26 29.14 19.07
N LEU A 57 -22.36 30.10 19.29
CA LEU A 57 -20.91 29.91 19.12
C LEU A 57 -20.35 28.89 20.10
N SER A 58 -20.76 28.93 21.38
CA SER A 58 -20.29 27.98 22.39
C SER A 58 -20.69 26.54 22.06
N VAL A 59 -21.92 26.34 21.59
CA VAL A 59 -22.41 25.03 21.13
C VAL A 59 -21.62 24.57 19.91
N LEU A 60 -21.41 25.45 18.91
CA LEU A 60 -20.63 25.13 17.73
C LEU A 60 -19.20 24.69 18.08
N CYS A 61 -18.52 25.40 19.00
CA CYS A 61 -17.19 25.06 19.48
C CYS A 61 -17.14 23.66 20.14
N VAL A 62 -18.03 23.38 21.09
CA VAL A 62 -18.06 22.07 21.80
C VAL A 62 -18.28 20.91 20.82
N PHE A 63 -19.18 21.07 19.86
CA PHE A 63 -19.44 20.05 18.85
C PHE A 63 -18.26 19.88 17.88
N GLN A 64 -17.59 20.97 17.48
CA GLN A 64 -16.38 20.89 16.65
C GLN A 64 -15.23 20.16 17.36
N PHE A 65 -14.99 20.44 18.64
CA PHE A 65 -13.99 19.72 19.44
C PHE A 65 -14.32 18.23 19.57
N SER A 66 -15.59 17.87 19.79
CA SER A 66 -16.02 16.47 19.88
C SER A 66 -15.78 15.69 18.57
N ILE A 67 -16.00 16.32 17.41
CA ILE A 67 -15.72 15.73 16.10
C ILE A 67 -14.22 15.50 15.92
N LEU A 68 -13.39 16.48 16.26
CA LEU A 68 -11.93 16.37 16.16
C LEU A 68 -11.38 15.23 17.03
N ILE A 69 -11.88 15.08 18.26
CA ILE A 69 -11.48 13.98 19.17
C ILE A 69 -11.87 12.63 18.56
N HIS A 70 -13.09 12.48 18.05
CA HIS A 70 -13.52 11.23 17.41
C HIS A 70 -12.69 10.89 16.17
N LEU A 71 -12.31 11.89 15.39
CA LEU A 71 -11.46 11.71 14.22
C LEU A 71 -10.04 11.26 14.63
N LEU A 72 -9.47 11.85 15.69
CA LEU A 72 -8.17 11.44 16.24
C LEU A 72 -8.19 10.02 16.81
N VAL A 73 -9.23 9.65 17.56
CA VAL A 73 -9.42 8.29 18.07
C VAL A 73 -9.58 7.29 16.92
N TYR A 74 -10.30 7.68 15.87
CA TYR A 74 -10.45 6.85 14.68
C TYR A 74 -9.12 6.66 13.94
N ILE A 75 -8.36 7.74 13.70
CA ILE A 75 -7.03 7.68 13.05
C ILE A 75 -6.05 6.83 13.87
N THR A 76 -6.02 7.00 15.20
CA THR A 76 -5.18 6.17 16.07
C THR A 76 -5.60 4.70 16.04
N SER A 77 -6.90 4.41 15.98
CA SER A 77 -7.41 3.03 15.81
C SER A 77 -7.03 2.42 14.45
N LEU A 78 -7.04 3.22 13.38
CA LEU A 78 -6.59 2.80 12.05
C LEU A 78 -5.08 2.55 12.04
N ASN A 79 -4.29 3.46 12.59
CA ASN A 79 -2.84 3.29 12.72
C ASN A 79 -2.50 2.06 13.56
N LYS A 80 -3.28 1.78 14.62
CA LYS A 80 -3.13 0.56 15.43
C LYS A 80 -3.56 -0.71 14.67
N LYS A 81 -4.57 -0.65 13.80
CA LYS A 81 -4.94 -1.77 12.91
C LYS A 81 -3.91 -2.00 11.80
N ILE A 82 -3.35 -0.94 11.24
CA ILE A 82 -2.28 -0.99 10.23
C ILE A 82 -1.00 -1.53 10.87
N ALA A 83 -0.63 -1.04 12.05
CA ALA A 83 0.51 -1.54 12.83
C ALA A 83 0.27 -2.96 13.38
N GLY A 84 -0.97 -3.32 13.74
CA GLY A 84 -1.38 -4.66 14.18
C GLY A 84 -1.50 -5.67 13.03
N GLY A 85 -1.67 -5.21 11.79
CA GLY A 85 -1.58 -6.00 10.56
C GLY A 85 -0.15 -6.44 10.19
N SER A 86 0.85 -6.01 10.97
CA SER A 86 2.27 -6.36 10.86
C SER A 86 2.53 -7.88 10.85
N GLY A 87 1.70 -8.68 11.52
CA GLY A 87 1.82 -10.15 11.47
C GLY A 87 1.58 -10.73 10.08
N ARG A 88 0.51 -10.29 9.41
CA ARG A 88 0.10 -10.77 8.06
C ARG A 88 0.96 -10.15 6.95
N SER A 89 1.42 -8.91 7.14
CA SER A 89 2.37 -8.24 6.23
C SER A 89 3.75 -8.89 6.27
N LYS A 90 4.28 -9.25 7.45
CA LYS A 90 5.54 -9.98 7.58
C LYS A 90 5.44 -11.38 6.99
N GLU A 91 4.35 -12.10 7.23
CA GLU A 91 4.16 -13.46 6.70
C GLU A 91 4.07 -13.46 5.17
N THR A 92 3.31 -12.53 4.58
CA THR A 92 3.25 -12.34 3.12
C THR A 92 4.61 -11.94 2.54
N ALA A 93 5.34 -11.03 3.21
CA ALA A 93 6.68 -10.61 2.78
C ALA A 93 7.72 -11.75 2.85
N VAL A 94 7.66 -12.58 3.90
CA VAL A 94 8.51 -13.78 4.03
C VAL A 94 8.19 -14.79 2.93
N ASN A 95 6.92 -14.98 2.60
CA ASN A 95 6.51 -15.90 1.54
C ASN A 95 6.96 -15.41 0.15
N ILE A 96 6.81 -14.11 -0.13
CA ILE A 96 7.32 -13.49 -1.36
C ILE A 96 8.85 -13.64 -1.45
N LYS A 97 9.58 -13.36 -0.36
CA LYS A 97 11.04 -13.51 -0.33
C LYS A 97 11.48 -14.94 -0.63
N LYS A 98 10.84 -15.94 0.00
CA LYS A 98 11.12 -17.36 -0.25
C LYS A 98 10.85 -17.73 -1.71
N LYS A 99 9.77 -17.21 -2.30
CA LYS A 99 9.43 -17.45 -3.70
C LYS A 99 10.48 -16.84 -4.64
N LEU A 100 10.90 -15.59 -4.40
CA LEU A 100 11.94 -14.92 -5.18
C LEU A 100 13.29 -15.64 -5.09
N GLU A 101 13.67 -16.11 -3.90
CA GLU A 101 14.88 -16.93 -3.73
C GLU A 101 14.80 -18.24 -4.51
N LYS A 102 13.65 -18.93 -4.48
CA LYS A 102 13.42 -20.16 -5.23
C LYS A 102 13.47 -19.91 -6.75
N ASP A 103 12.88 -18.83 -7.24
CA ASP A 103 12.89 -18.49 -8.66
C ASP A 103 14.31 -18.11 -9.13
N ARG A 104 15.08 -17.39 -8.30
CA ARG A 104 16.51 -17.13 -8.54
C ARG A 104 17.32 -18.42 -8.68
N GLU A 105 17.12 -19.38 -7.78
CA GLU A 105 17.82 -20.67 -7.82
C GLU A 105 17.45 -21.50 -9.05
N ARG A 106 16.17 -21.50 -9.42
CA ARG A 106 15.69 -22.17 -10.64
C ARG A 106 16.32 -21.56 -11.90
N ILE A 107 16.44 -20.23 -11.96
CA ILE A 107 17.11 -19.53 -13.08
C ILE A 107 18.59 -19.91 -13.15
N LEU A 108 19.31 -19.91 -12.02
CA LEU A 108 20.72 -20.33 -12.01
C LEU A 108 20.90 -21.77 -12.48
N LEU A 109 20.02 -22.68 -12.07
CA LEU A 109 20.03 -24.08 -12.53
C LEU A 109 19.71 -24.19 -14.02
N ALA A 110 18.77 -23.39 -14.53
CA ALA A 110 18.43 -23.36 -15.95
C ALA A 110 19.63 -22.92 -16.80
N ILE A 111 20.30 -21.82 -16.43
CA ILE A 111 21.48 -21.31 -17.14
C ILE A 111 22.66 -22.29 -17.06
N LEU A 112 22.80 -22.99 -15.94
CA LEU A 112 23.85 -24.02 -15.81
C LEU A 112 23.60 -25.19 -16.76
N LYS A 113 22.35 -25.61 -16.93
CA LYS A 113 21.96 -26.73 -17.80
C LYS A 113 21.97 -26.34 -19.29
N TYR A 114 21.58 -25.11 -19.59
CA TYR A 114 21.49 -24.56 -20.94
C TYR A 114 22.41 -23.33 -21.03
N PRO A 115 23.70 -23.51 -21.35
CA PRO A 115 24.60 -22.38 -21.50
C PRO A 115 24.23 -21.57 -22.75
N LYS A 116 24.39 -20.24 -22.69
CA LYS A 116 24.11 -19.30 -23.79
C LYS A 116 22.63 -19.20 -24.18
N VAL A 117 21.76 -19.24 -23.19
CA VAL A 117 20.31 -19.19 -23.36
C VAL A 117 19.81 -17.73 -23.33
N GLU A 118 18.73 -17.45 -24.05
CA GLU A 118 18.09 -16.12 -24.09
C GLU A 118 17.06 -15.89 -22.96
N ASP A 119 16.70 -14.63 -22.70
CA ASP A 119 15.70 -14.24 -21.69
C ASP A 119 14.36 -14.96 -21.88
N VAL A 120 13.88 -14.98 -23.13
CA VAL A 120 12.58 -15.54 -23.51
C VAL A 120 12.58 -17.05 -23.36
N GLU A 121 13.71 -17.69 -23.70
CA GLU A 121 13.88 -19.14 -23.56
C GLU A 121 13.92 -19.56 -22.09
N ILE A 122 14.63 -18.82 -21.23
CA ILE A 122 14.63 -19.07 -19.77
C ILE A 122 13.21 -18.95 -19.21
N ALA A 123 12.49 -17.90 -19.59
CA ALA A 123 11.11 -17.68 -19.16
C ALA A 123 10.21 -18.86 -19.57
N GLY A 124 10.36 -19.35 -20.80
CA GLY A 124 9.66 -20.52 -21.32
C GLY A 124 9.99 -21.81 -20.55
N ILE A 125 11.28 -22.11 -20.37
CA ILE A 125 11.77 -23.32 -19.67
C ILE A 125 11.24 -23.39 -18.24
N LEU A 126 11.14 -22.25 -17.55
CA LEU A 126 10.72 -22.18 -16.16
C LEU A 126 9.22 -21.91 -15.97
N SER A 127 8.51 -21.66 -17.08
CA SER A 127 7.11 -21.23 -17.09
C SER A 127 6.86 -20.02 -16.18
N ILE A 128 7.77 -19.04 -16.24
CA ILE A 128 7.66 -17.76 -15.52
C ILE A 128 7.47 -16.62 -16.52
N GLY A 129 6.91 -15.50 -16.06
CA GLY A 129 6.78 -14.31 -16.91
C GLY A 129 8.14 -13.76 -17.34
N THR A 130 8.25 -13.31 -18.60
CA THR A 130 9.48 -12.74 -19.17
C THR A 130 10.05 -11.59 -18.33
N ASN A 131 9.18 -10.71 -17.82
CA ASN A 131 9.59 -9.61 -16.94
C ASN A 131 10.22 -10.09 -15.62
N ILE A 132 9.73 -11.21 -15.06
CA ILE A 132 10.26 -11.79 -13.83
C ILE A 132 11.62 -12.43 -14.10
N ALA A 133 11.76 -13.15 -15.21
CA ALA A 133 13.03 -13.70 -15.65
C ALA A 133 14.07 -12.59 -15.86
N ALA A 134 13.72 -11.55 -16.61
CA ALA A 134 14.61 -10.40 -16.86
C ALA A 134 15.04 -9.69 -15.57
N PHE A 135 14.10 -9.49 -14.64
CA PHE A 135 14.40 -8.90 -13.33
C PHE A 135 15.47 -9.72 -12.57
N HIS A 136 15.25 -11.03 -12.44
CA HIS A 136 16.19 -11.90 -11.71
C HIS A 136 17.52 -12.08 -12.43
N LEU A 137 17.55 -12.11 -13.76
CA LEU A 137 18.78 -12.18 -14.55
C LEU A 137 19.65 -10.95 -14.33
N GLU A 138 19.04 -9.77 -14.28
CA GLU A 138 19.75 -8.52 -14.00
C GLU A 138 20.26 -8.47 -12.55
N GLU A 139 19.50 -8.95 -11.57
CA GLU A 139 19.97 -9.09 -10.18
C GLU A 139 21.16 -10.05 -10.06
N LEU A 140 21.07 -11.21 -10.73
CA LEU A 140 22.14 -12.21 -10.77
C LEU A 140 23.39 -11.65 -11.45
N ARG A 141 23.24 -10.84 -12.49
CA ARG A 141 24.34 -10.17 -13.19
C ARG A 141 25.07 -9.19 -12.27
N ARG A 142 24.31 -8.34 -11.57
CA ARG A 142 24.85 -7.39 -10.59
C ARG A 142 25.58 -8.10 -9.45
N SER A 143 25.07 -9.24 -9.04
CA SER A 143 25.69 -10.11 -8.02
C SER A 143 26.87 -10.94 -8.56
N LYS A 144 27.24 -10.76 -9.84
CA LYS A 144 28.32 -11.49 -10.53
C LYS A 144 28.14 -13.02 -10.54
N PHE A 145 26.90 -13.49 -10.46
CA PHE A 145 26.59 -14.93 -10.55
C PHE A 145 26.44 -15.39 -11.99
N VAL A 146 26.04 -14.49 -12.89
CA VAL A 146 25.89 -14.73 -14.32
C VAL A 146 26.61 -13.65 -15.13
N LYS A 147 27.03 -14.02 -16.33
CA LYS A 147 27.60 -13.17 -17.36
C LYS A 147 26.63 -13.05 -18.52
N VAL A 148 26.64 -11.87 -19.13
CA VAL A 148 25.83 -11.56 -20.31
C VAL A 148 26.74 -11.32 -21.49
N ALA A 149 26.41 -11.92 -22.64
CA ALA A 149 27.04 -11.63 -23.91
C ALA A 149 25.98 -11.02 -24.84
N ARG A 150 26.24 -9.82 -25.34
CA ARG A 150 25.39 -9.19 -26.36
C ARG A 150 25.98 -9.53 -27.71
N ILE A 151 25.24 -10.32 -28.48
CA ILE A 151 25.58 -10.62 -29.86
C ILE A 151 24.89 -9.57 -30.71
N MET A 152 25.71 -8.69 -31.30
CA MET A 152 25.21 -7.74 -32.29
C MET A 152 24.84 -8.52 -33.55
N GLY A 153 23.59 -8.38 -33.96
CA GLY A 153 23.11 -8.93 -35.22
C GLY A 153 23.74 -8.20 -36.40
N SER A 154 23.77 -8.85 -37.56
CA SER A 154 24.11 -8.22 -38.83
C SER A 154 22.85 -8.09 -39.66
N GLU A 155 22.44 -6.85 -39.95
CA GLU A 155 21.30 -6.57 -40.83
C GLU A 155 21.50 -7.18 -42.23
N TRP A 156 22.75 -7.28 -42.69
CA TRP A 156 23.12 -7.86 -43.97
C TRP A 156 22.96 -9.38 -44.02
N GLU A 157 23.03 -10.06 -42.88
CA GLU A 157 22.91 -11.52 -42.76
C GLU A 157 21.55 -11.96 -42.20
N GLY A 158 20.64 -11.02 -41.95
CA GLY A 158 19.33 -11.29 -41.33
C GLY A 158 19.41 -11.80 -39.89
N ILE A 159 20.56 -11.66 -39.22
CA ILE A 159 20.78 -12.11 -37.85
C ILE A 159 20.28 -11.02 -36.92
N GLN A 160 19.30 -11.35 -36.07
CA GLN A 160 18.81 -10.43 -35.04
C GLN A 160 19.79 -10.35 -33.87
N SER A 161 19.85 -9.18 -33.24
CA SER A 161 20.62 -9.00 -32.01
C SER A 161 20.03 -9.83 -30.88
N ARG A 162 20.85 -10.59 -30.16
CA ARG A 162 20.41 -11.41 -29.03
C ARG A 162 21.29 -11.26 -27.82
N THR A 163 20.70 -11.57 -26.65
CA THR A 163 21.37 -11.50 -25.36
C THR A 163 21.49 -12.91 -24.79
N GLU A 164 22.71 -13.42 -24.71
CA GLU A 164 22.99 -14.76 -24.20
C GLU A 164 23.48 -14.71 -22.76
N TRP A 165 22.92 -15.57 -21.90
CA TRP A 165 23.30 -15.68 -20.50
C TRP A 165 24.13 -16.92 -20.23
N SER A 166 25.13 -16.77 -19.37
CA SER A 166 26.00 -17.85 -18.92
C SER A 166 26.32 -17.74 -17.43
N ILE A 167 26.51 -18.86 -16.76
CA ILE A 167 26.81 -18.86 -15.33
C ILE A 167 28.30 -18.60 -15.08
N ASP A 168 28.60 -17.70 -14.12
CA ASP A 168 29.96 -17.39 -13.71
C ASP A 168 30.45 -18.32 -12.59
N HIS A 169 31.74 -18.26 -12.26
CA HIS A 169 32.35 -19.09 -11.21
C HIS A 169 31.67 -18.89 -9.85
N LEU A 170 31.31 -17.64 -9.49
CA LEU A 170 30.60 -17.35 -8.25
C LEU A 170 29.20 -17.96 -8.21
N GLY A 171 28.47 -17.93 -9.33
CA GLY A 171 27.17 -18.60 -9.45
C GLY A 171 27.28 -20.11 -9.27
N ARG A 172 28.31 -20.74 -9.87
CA ARG A 172 28.58 -22.18 -9.67
C ARG A 172 28.92 -22.49 -8.22
N LYS A 173 29.78 -21.68 -7.58
CA LYS A 173 30.13 -21.83 -6.16
C LYS A 173 28.91 -21.71 -5.26
N TYR A 174 28.01 -20.76 -5.53
CA TYR A 174 26.74 -20.62 -4.82
C TYR A 174 25.90 -21.90 -4.91
N LEU A 175 25.71 -22.45 -6.12
CA LEU A 175 24.92 -23.67 -6.32
C LEU A 175 25.51 -24.89 -5.59
N VAL A 176 26.85 -25.03 -5.57
CA VAL A 176 27.54 -26.09 -4.81
C VAL A 176 27.33 -25.90 -3.30
N HIS A 177 27.54 -24.68 -2.79
CA HIS A 177 27.42 -24.38 -1.37
C HIS A 177 26.00 -24.65 -0.83
N HIS A 178 24.98 -24.36 -1.63
CA HIS A 178 23.58 -24.60 -1.29
C HIS A 178 23.12 -26.04 -1.62
N LYS A 179 24.03 -26.95 -1.96
CA LYS A 179 23.77 -28.36 -2.28
C LYS A 179 22.78 -28.57 -3.44
N LEU A 180 22.65 -27.58 -4.33
CA LEU A 180 21.79 -27.66 -5.51
C LEU A 180 22.45 -28.44 -6.65
N ILE A 181 23.79 -28.53 -6.65
CA ILE A 181 24.57 -29.37 -7.56
C ILE A 181 25.71 -30.07 -6.79
N LYS A 182 26.10 -31.27 -7.22
CA LYS A 182 27.25 -31.99 -6.67
C LYS A 182 28.55 -31.40 -7.22
N GLN A 183 29.53 -31.14 -6.35
CA GLN A 183 30.87 -30.77 -6.77
C GLN A 183 31.50 -31.99 -7.48
N LYS A 184 31.71 -31.89 -8.79
CA LYS A 184 32.59 -32.85 -9.48
C LYS A 184 34.02 -32.46 -9.12
N ASN A 185 34.71 -33.30 -8.35
CA ASN A 185 36.16 -33.22 -8.21
C ASN A 185 36.74 -33.63 -9.57
N THR A 186 37.19 -32.64 -10.33
CA THR A 186 38.15 -32.81 -11.44
C THR A 186 39.51 -32.39 -10.94
#